data_AF-A0A963JTN0-F1
#
_entry.id   AF-A0A963JTN0-F1
#
_cell.length_a   1.000
_cell.length_b   1.000
_cell.length_c   1.000
_cell.angle_alpha   90.00
_cell.angle_beta   90.00
_cell.angle_gamma   90.00
#
_symmetry.space_group_name_H-M   'P 1'
#
loop_
_entity.id
_entity.type
_entity.pdbx_description
1 polymer ?
#
loop_
_entity_poly.entity_id
_entity_poly.type
_entity_poly.pdbx_seq_one_letter_code
_entity_poly.pdbx_strand_id
1 'polypeptide(L)'
;MSDTTHGVRIRTGSHALRAGIELLSSMRFAIALLTIICIASVIGTVLKQHEPAINYVNQFGPFWAEVFTSVQLNTVYSAWWFLLILAFLVTSTSLCIARNTPKIIADLKTYKENIREQNLRAFHHKAEAVLEQNTEAEARRIGQMLAGGGWKVRLQQRDTAAGPGTGWMVAAKAGAANKIGYIAAHSAIVLVCLGGLLDGDLIVRAQMWIGGKTPFAGGGLISDVRPEHRLSERNPTFRGNLVVSEGTQSSTAILSQSDGVLLQDLPFSVELKKF
;
A
#
# COMPACT_ATOMS: atom_id res chain seq x y z
N MET A 1 11.76 4.21 25.44
CA MET A 1 10.90 5.02 24.57
C MET A 1 9.52 4.40 24.62
N SER A 2 8.57 5.03 25.31
CA SER A 2 7.18 4.57 25.34
C SER A 2 6.51 5.02 24.05
N ASP A 3 6.50 4.15 23.03
CA ASP A 3 5.75 4.40 21.80
C ASP A 3 4.27 4.41 22.16
N THR A 4 3.71 5.61 22.26
CA THR A 4 2.30 5.82 22.56
C THR A 4 1.49 5.34 21.35
N THR A 5 0.80 4.21 21.51
CA THR A 5 -0.16 3.63 20.55
C THR A 5 -1.42 4.47 20.32
N HIS A 6 -1.49 5.67 20.92
CA HIS A 6 -2.64 6.56 20.77
C HIS A 6 -2.60 7.28 19.42
N GLY A 7 -3.71 7.20 18.69
CA GLY A 7 -3.88 7.82 17.38
C GLY A 7 -3.91 9.36 17.45
N VAL A 8 -4.25 10.00 16.33
CA VAL A 8 -4.17 11.46 16.17
C VAL A 8 -5.08 12.20 17.15
N ARG A 9 -4.52 13.08 18.00
CA ARG A 9 -5.30 14.10 18.73
C ARG A 9 -5.48 15.34 17.86
N ILE A 10 -6.52 15.37 17.04
CA ILE A 10 -6.87 16.55 16.27
C ILE A 10 -7.61 17.55 17.18
N ARG A 11 -7.21 18.83 17.16
CA ARG A 11 -8.02 19.93 17.71
C ARG A 11 -9.05 20.36 16.66
N THR A 12 -10.08 19.54 16.46
CA THR A 12 -11.29 19.91 15.70
C THR A 12 -12.47 20.04 16.65
N GLY A 13 -13.44 20.90 16.32
CA GLY A 13 -14.64 21.11 17.15
C GLY A 13 -15.59 19.91 17.20
N SER A 14 -15.51 18.98 16.25
CA SER A 14 -16.32 17.75 16.22
C SER A 14 -15.59 16.58 16.92
N HIS A 15 -16.19 16.07 18.01
CA HIS A 15 -15.68 14.91 18.75
C HIS A 15 -15.72 13.62 17.92
N ALA A 16 -16.75 13.46 17.09
CA ALA A 16 -16.93 12.27 16.24
C ALA A 16 -15.85 12.18 15.15
N LEU A 17 -15.52 13.31 14.50
CA LEU A 17 -14.50 13.36 13.44
C LEU A 17 -13.11 13.02 14.00
N ARG A 18 -12.83 13.52 15.22
CA ARG A 18 -11.58 13.23 15.92
C ARG A 18 -11.46 11.76 16.30
N ALA A 19 -12.50 11.18 16.89
CA ALA A 19 -12.52 9.77 17.26
C ALA A 19 -12.36 8.85 16.03
N GLY A 20 -13.03 9.20 14.92
CA GLY A 20 -12.89 8.48 13.65
C GLY A 20 -11.46 8.48 13.13
N ILE A 21 -10.80 9.65 13.10
CA ILE A 21 -9.42 9.76 12.62
C ILE A 21 -8.42 9.10 13.59
N GLU A 22 -8.69 9.14 14.90
CA GLU A 22 -7.87 8.46 15.90
C GLU A 22 -7.93 6.93 15.73
N LEU A 23 -9.11 6.38 15.45
CA LEU A 23 -9.32 4.96 15.16
C LEU A 23 -8.67 4.55 13.83
N LEU A 24 -8.92 5.31 12.76
CA LEU A 24 -8.34 5.11 11.44
C LEU A 24 -6.80 5.18 11.45
N SER A 25 -6.20 5.98 12.35
CA SER A 25 -4.75 6.11 12.49
C SER A 25 -4.11 5.05 13.40
N SER A 26 -4.88 4.13 13.99
CA SER A 26 -4.34 3.14 14.92
C SER A 26 -3.65 1.99 14.19
N MET A 27 -2.39 1.70 14.55
CA MET A 27 -1.67 0.54 14.01
C MET A 27 -2.38 -0.78 14.28
N ARG A 28 -3.00 -0.91 15.46
CA ARG A 28 -3.72 -2.13 15.86
C ARG A 28 -4.96 -2.36 15.00
N PHE A 29 -5.61 -1.28 14.59
CA PHE A 29 -6.78 -1.33 13.71
C PHE A 29 -6.37 -1.82 12.31
N ALA A 30 -5.29 -1.26 11.74
CA ALA A 30 -4.78 -1.70 10.44
C ALA A 30 -4.38 -3.19 10.44
N ILE A 31 -3.71 -3.67 11.49
CA ILE A 31 -3.34 -5.09 11.63
C ILE A 31 -4.60 -5.98 11.70
N ALA A 32 -5.63 -5.58 12.44
CA ALA A 32 -6.88 -6.33 12.51
C ALA A 32 -7.56 -6.42 11.14
N LEU A 33 -7.64 -5.31 10.39
CA LEU A 33 -8.21 -5.30 9.04
C LEU A 33 -7.41 -6.18 8.07
N LEU A 34 -6.08 -6.12 8.15
CA LEU A 34 -5.21 -6.96 7.32
C LEU A 34 -5.47 -8.45 7.58
N THR A 35 -5.59 -8.86 8.85
CA THR A 35 -5.91 -10.26 9.21
C THR A 35 -7.25 -10.70 8.60
N ILE A 36 -8.27 -9.85 8.65
CA ILE A 36 -9.58 -10.16 8.07
C ILE A 36 -9.47 -10.30 6.54
N ILE A 37 -8.75 -9.40 5.87
CA ILE A 37 -8.50 -9.49 4.41
C ILE A 37 -7.75 -10.78 4.08
N CYS A 38 -6.75 -11.17 4.87
CA CYS A 38 -6.00 -12.41 4.65
C CYS A 38 -6.92 -13.64 4.73
N ILE A 39 -7.79 -13.72 5.74
CA ILE A 39 -8.76 -14.83 5.88
C ILE A 39 -9.72 -14.84 4.69
N ALA A 40 -10.29 -13.70 4.33
CA ALA A 40 -11.16 -13.57 3.16
C ALA A 40 -10.46 -13.99 1.86
N SER A 41 -9.18 -13.64 1.70
CA SER A 41 -8.38 -14.00 0.53
C SER A 41 -8.12 -15.51 0.47
N VAL A 42 -7.83 -16.17 1.60
CA VAL A 42 -7.69 -17.64 1.64
C VAL A 42 -8.99 -18.32 1.21
N ILE A 43 -10.13 -17.86 1.72
CA ILE A 43 -11.44 -18.39 1.30
C ILE A 43 -11.65 -18.18 -0.21
N GLY A 44 -11.35 -16.99 -0.72
CA GLY A 44 -11.44 -16.67 -2.15
C GLY A 44 -10.52 -17.48 -3.05
N THR A 45 -9.37 -17.94 -2.55
CA THR A 45 -8.48 -18.84 -3.30
C THR A 45 -8.97 -20.28 -3.34
N VAL A 46 -9.67 -20.73 -2.30
CA VAL A 46 -10.23 -22.09 -2.25
C VAL A 46 -11.52 -22.17 -3.06
N LEU A 47 -12.37 -21.15 -2.96
CA LEU A 47 -13.62 -21.05 -3.72
C LEU A 47 -13.33 -20.40 -5.07
N LYS A 48 -13.39 -21.17 -6.16
CA LYS A 48 -13.24 -20.62 -7.53
C LYS A 48 -14.22 -19.46 -7.71
N GLN A 49 -13.73 -18.33 -8.20
CA GLN A 49 -14.49 -17.10 -8.32
C GLN A 49 -15.22 -17.04 -9.68
N HIS A 50 -16.40 -16.42 -9.73
CA HIS A 50 -17.18 -16.19 -10.96
C HIS A 50 -17.55 -17.46 -11.76
N GLU A 51 -17.59 -18.62 -11.12
CA GLU A 51 -18.14 -19.83 -11.73
C GLU A 51 -19.68 -19.76 -11.87
N PRO A 52 -20.29 -20.52 -12.78
CA PRO A 52 -21.74 -20.69 -12.85
C PRO A 52 -22.33 -21.25 -11.54
N ALA A 53 -23.53 -20.80 -11.16
CA ALA A 53 -24.23 -21.22 -9.94
C ALA A 53 -24.31 -22.76 -9.79
N ILE A 54 -24.55 -23.46 -10.90
CA ILE A 54 -24.63 -24.93 -10.93
C ILE A 54 -23.34 -25.61 -10.48
N ASN A 55 -22.18 -25.02 -10.78
CA ASN A 55 -20.88 -25.59 -10.40
C ASN A 55 -20.66 -25.52 -8.88
N TYR A 56 -21.18 -24.48 -8.21
CA TYR A 56 -21.14 -24.41 -6.75
C TYR A 56 -22.11 -25.39 -6.10
N VAL A 57 -23.33 -25.52 -6.63
CA VAL A 57 -24.32 -26.50 -6.14
C VAL A 57 -23.77 -27.92 -6.28
N ASN A 58 -23.14 -28.24 -7.40
CA ASN A 58 -22.56 -29.57 -7.65
C ASN A 58 -21.39 -29.90 -6.71
N GLN A 59 -20.57 -28.91 -6.32
CA GLN A 59 -19.39 -29.12 -5.48
C GLN A 59 -19.70 -29.08 -3.98
N PHE A 60 -20.59 -28.19 -3.55
CA PHE A 60 -20.82 -27.88 -2.14
C PHE A 60 -22.24 -28.17 -1.65
N GLY A 61 -23.16 -28.51 -2.56
CA GLY A 61 -24.58 -28.68 -2.27
C GLY A 61 -25.37 -27.35 -2.27
N PRO A 62 -26.71 -27.43 -2.32
CA PRO A 62 -27.57 -26.25 -2.48
C PRO A 62 -27.48 -25.26 -1.31
N PHE A 63 -27.39 -25.75 -0.07
CA PHE A 63 -27.30 -24.90 1.13
C PHE A 63 -26.04 -24.01 1.11
N TRP A 64 -24.85 -24.59 0.90
CA TRP A 64 -23.61 -23.83 0.92
C TRP A 64 -23.48 -22.91 -0.29
N ALA A 65 -23.97 -23.33 -1.46
CA ALA A 65 -24.01 -22.47 -2.65
C ALA A 65 -24.84 -21.20 -2.41
N GLU A 66 -25.97 -21.31 -1.71
CA GLU A 66 -26.81 -20.17 -1.33
C GLU A 66 -26.11 -19.25 -0.31
N VAL A 67 -25.45 -19.81 0.70
CA VAL A 67 -24.65 -19.04 1.68
C VAL A 67 -23.52 -18.27 1.00
N PHE A 68 -22.77 -18.93 0.12
CA PHE A 68 -21.66 -18.30 -0.61
C PHE A 68 -22.15 -17.16 -1.49
N THR A 69 -23.29 -17.34 -2.15
CA THR A 69 -23.88 -16.30 -3.01
C THR A 69 -24.42 -15.13 -2.18
N SER A 70 -25.09 -15.41 -1.05
CA SER A 70 -25.68 -14.38 -0.18
C SER A 70 -24.63 -13.46 0.46
N VAL A 71 -23.47 -14.02 0.83
CA VAL A 71 -22.35 -13.27 1.41
C VAL A 71 -21.35 -12.76 0.35
N GLN A 72 -21.58 -13.08 -0.93
CA GLN A 72 -20.70 -12.74 -2.06
C GLN A 72 -19.28 -13.36 -1.95
N LEU A 73 -19.16 -14.57 -1.38
CA LEU A 73 -17.88 -15.29 -1.29
C LEU A 73 -17.42 -15.82 -2.66
N ASN A 74 -18.36 -16.09 -3.56
CA ASN A 74 -18.12 -16.45 -4.96
C ASN A 74 -17.55 -15.28 -5.81
N THR A 75 -17.62 -14.06 -5.28
CA THR A 75 -17.08 -12.84 -5.89
C THR A 75 -16.43 -11.95 -4.81
N VAL A 76 -15.57 -12.53 -3.98
CA VAL A 76 -15.03 -11.86 -2.77
C VAL A 76 -14.30 -10.57 -3.10
N TYR A 77 -13.52 -10.54 -4.18
CA TYR A 77 -12.68 -9.41 -4.57
C TYR A 77 -13.48 -8.19 -5.04
N SER A 78 -14.75 -8.37 -5.41
CA SER A 78 -15.68 -7.32 -5.82
C SER A 78 -16.82 -7.13 -4.83
N ALA A 79 -16.83 -7.87 -3.72
CA ALA A 79 -17.85 -7.75 -2.69
C ALA A 79 -17.73 -6.41 -1.96
N TRP A 80 -18.87 -5.77 -1.71
CA TRP A 80 -18.89 -4.41 -1.12
C TRP A 80 -18.21 -4.35 0.24
N TRP A 81 -18.35 -5.40 1.06
CA TRP A 81 -17.74 -5.48 2.38
C TRP A 81 -16.22 -5.62 2.29
N PHE A 82 -15.71 -6.36 1.30
CA PHE A 82 -14.28 -6.52 1.09
C PHE A 82 -13.66 -5.21 0.61
N LEU A 83 -14.29 -4.55 -0.36
CA LEU A 83 -13.88 -3.25 -0.86
C LEU A 83 -13.88 -2.18 0.23
N LEU A 84 -14.87 -2.21 1.13
CA LEU A 84 -14.94 -1.32 2.29
C LEU A 84 -13.76 -1.55 3.23
N ILE A 85 -13.46 -2.80 3.61
CA ILE A 85 -12.32 -3.12 4.48
C ILE A 85 -11.00 -2.72 3.82
N LEU A 86 -10.85 -2.99 2.52
CA LEU A 86 -9.67 -2.61 1.74
C LEU A 86 -9.50 -1.08 1.69
N ALA A 87 -10.58 -0.33 1.47
CA ALA A 87 -10.56 1.13 1.48
C ALA A 87 -10.14 1.68 2.85
N PHE A 88 -10.64 1.09 3.95
CA PHE A 88 -10.21 1.44 5.30
C PHE A 88 -8.73 1.15 5.54
N LEU A 89 -8.23 -0.01 5.09
CA LEU A 89 -6.81 -0.38 5.19
C LEU A 89 -5.92 0.60 4.41
N VAL A 90 -6.27 0.90 3.15
CA VAL A 90 -5.52 1.82 2.29
C VAL A 90 -5.52 3.23 2.89
N THR A 91 -6.66 3.70 3.39
CA THR A 91 -6.76 5.02 4.04
C THR A 91 -5.89 5.09 5.29
N SER A 92 -5.95 4.06 6.15
CA SER A 92 -5.17 3.97 7.38
C SER A 92 -3.65 3.96 7.11
N THR A 93 -3.22 3.10 6.18
CA THR A 93 -1.79 2.98 5.80
C THR A 93 -1.28 4.24 5.11
N SER A 94 -2.08 4.87 4.25
CA SER A 94 -1.75 6.16 3.62
C SER A 94 -1.60 7.27 4.66
N LEU A 95 -2.49 7.34 5.66
CA LEU A 95 -2.39 8.31 6.75
C LEU A 95 -1.12 8.10 7.59
N CYS A 96 -0.76 6.84 7.84
CA CYS A 96 0.49 6.46 8.51
C CYS A 96 1.73 6.95 7.73
N ILE A 97 1.75 6.77 6.41
CA ILE A 97 2.83 7.29 5.54
C ILE A 97 2.86 8.82 5.59
N ALA A 98 1.74 9.49 5.38
CA ALA A 98 1.66 10.95 5.33
C ALA A 98 2.14 11.60 6.63
N ARG A 99 1.85 10.99 7.79
CA ARG A 99 2.24 11.49 9.11
C ARG A 99 3.72 11.29 9.44
N ASN A 100 4.28 10.14 9.08
CA ASN A 100 5.62 9.74 9.53
C ASN A 100 6.72 10.10 8.51
N THR A 101 6.41 10.14 7.22
CA THR A 101 7.38 10.41 6.15
C THR A 101 8.09 11.76 6.32
N PRO A 102 7.41 12.90 6.60
CA PRO A 102 8.09 14.18 6.77
C PRO A 102 9.08 14.16 7.94
N LYS A 103 8.71 13.52 9.06
CA LYS A 103 9.57 13.40 10.24
C LYS A 103 10.79 12.53 9.97
N ILE A 104 10.59 11.41 9.28
CA ILE A 104 11.68 10.52 8.88
C ILE A 104 12.64 11.25 7.94
N ILE A 105 12.14 11.97 6.93
CA ILE A 105 12.96 12.74 6.00
C ILE A 105 13.74 13.85 6.73
N ALA A 106 13.08 14.59 7.63
CA ALA A 106 13.74 15.64 8.43
C ALA A 106 14.85 15.08 9.32
N ASP A 107 14.60 13.94 9.99
CA ASP A 107 15.60 13.27 10.82
C ASP A 107 16.75 12.68 9.98
N LEU A 108 16.47 12.18 8.77
CA LEU A 108 17.51 11.73 7.83
C LEU A 108 18.42 12.87 7.38
N LYS A 109 17.87 14.07 7.19
CA LYS A 109 18.61 15.28 6.78
C LYS A 109 19.32 15.97 7.95
N THR A 110 18.77 15.91 9.16
CA THR A 110 19.35 16.56 10.34
C THR A 110 20.53 15.77 10.87
N TYR A 111 21.72 16.37 10.79
CA TYR A 111 22.85 16.00 11.61
C TYR A 111 22.70 16.76 12.94
N LYS A 112 22.89 16.09 14.08
CA LYS A 112 22.68 16.67 15.42
C LYS A 112 23.78 17.67 15.81
N GLU A 113 24.07 18.60 14.91
CA GLU A 113 25.15 19.57 14.94
C GLU A 113 24.83 20.77 15.84
N ASN A 114 23.61 20.93 16.37
CA ASN A 114 23.25 22.09 17.21
C ASN A 114 23.07 21.74 18.70
N ILE A 115 23.60 20.59 19.15
CA ILE A 115 23.55 20.22 20.57
C ILE A 115 24.58 21.05 21.36
N ARG A 116 24.11 21.85 22.31
CA ARG A 116 24.96 22.57 23.27
C ARG A 116 25.74 21.59 24.15
N GLU A 117 26.96 21.94 24.54
CA GLU A 117 27.83 21.11 25.38
C GLU A 117 27.14 20.65 26.67
N GLN A 118 26.43 21.55 27.36
CA GLN A 118 25.67 21.24 28.58
C GLN A 118 24.63 20.12 28.37
N ASN A 119 24.03 20.04 27.17
CA ASN A 119 23.06 19.01 26.85
C ASN A 119 23.74 17.64 26.63
N LEU A 120 25.02 17.61 26.24
CA LEU A 120 25.77 16.35 26.12
C LEU A 120 25.90 15.65 27.47
N ARG A 121 26.05 16.43 28.54
CA ARG A 121 26.13 15.92 29.93
C ARG A 121 24.82 15.29 30.40
N ALA A 122 23.69 15.58 29.75
CA ALA A 122 22.39 14.99 30.08
C ALA A 122 22.13 13.63 29.41
N PHE A 123 22.98 13.19 28.48
CA PHE A 123 22.81 11.86 27.86
C PHE A 123 23.16 10.73 28.83
N HIS A 124 22.41 9.63 28.74
CA HIS A 124 22.67 8.41 29.53
C HIS A 124 24.03 7.80 29.24
N HIS A 125 24.40 7.72 27.96
CA HIS A 125 25.72 7.27 27.53
C HIS A 125 26.60 8.48 27.28
N LYS A 126 27.51 8.72 28.21
CA LYS A 126 28.49 9.80 28.16
C LYS A 126 29.80 9.32 28.79
N ALA A 127 30.90 9.85 28.28
CA ALA A 127 32.23 9.68 28.83
C ALA A 127 32.98 11.00 28.67
N GLU A 128 33.87 11.29 29.63
CA GLU A 128 34.73 12.47 29.61
C GLU A 128 36.16 12.00 29.79
N ALA A 129 37.07 12.55 28.98
CA ALA A 129 38.48 12.21 28.98
C ALA A 129 39.29 13.44 28.62
N VAL A 130 40.48 13.55 29.19
CA VAL A 130 41.47 14.58 28.84
C VAL A 130 42.29 14.05 27.67
N LEU A 131 42.45 14.87 26.62
CA LEU A 131 43.25 14.56 25.44
C LEU A 131 44.45 15.51 25.38
N GLU A 132 45.59 15.01 24.92
CA GLU A 132 46.87 15.75 24.98
C GLU A 132 47.07 16.72 23.81
N GLN A 133 46.44 16.45 22.66
CA GLN A 133 46.62 17.29 21.47
C GLN A 133 45.64 18.48 21.43
N ASN A 134 45.88 19.38 20.48
CA ASN A 134 44.98 20.50 20.23
C ASN A 134 43.56 20.01 19.81
N THR A 135 42.55 20.85 20.07
CA THR A 135 41.13 20.51 19.89
C THR A 135 40.79 20.16 18.44
N GLU A 136 41.41 20.81 17.46
CA GLU A 136 41.19 20.55 16.04
C GLU A 136 41.79 19.20 15.60
N ALA A 137 43.01 18.89 16.02
CA ALA A 137 43.72 17.66 15.69
C ALA A 137 42.97 16.45 16.24
N GLU A 138 42.52 16.52 17.50
CA GLU A 138 41.70 15.46 18.10
C GLU A 138 40.34 15.33 17.39
N ALA A 139 39.67 16.45 17.07
CA ALA A 139 38.41 16.40 16.34
C ALA A 139 38.56 15.73 14.97
N ARG A 140 39.63 16.05 14.23
CA ARG A 140 39.95 15.41 12.94
C ARG A 140 40.31 13.94 13.11
N ARG A 141 41.11 13.58 14.11
CA ARG A 141 41.51 12.20 14.41
C ARG A 141 40.29 11.32 14.73
N ILE A 142 39.44 11.78 15.64
CA ILE A 142 38.18 11.10 16.00
C ILE A 142 37.26 11.01 14.79
N GLY A 143 37.16 12.08 14.01
CA GLY A 143 36.35 12.12 12.80
C GLY A 143 36.81 11.09 11.75
N GLN A 144 38.11 10.98 11.50
CA GLN A 144 38.67 10.00 10.59
C GLN A 144 38.47 8.55 11.07
N MET A 145 38.66 8.30 12.37
CA MET A 145 38.42 6.98 12.95
C MET A 145 36.96 6.53 12.77
N LEU A 146 36.00 7.43 13.04
CA LEU A 146 34.58 7.16 12.87
C LEU A 146 34.21 6.99 11.38
N ALA A 147 34.78 7.80 10.50
CA ALA A 147 34.58 7.67 9.06
C ALA A 147 35.12 6.33 8.52
N GLY A 148 36.29 5.89 9.00
CA GLY A 148 36.85 4.56 8.69
C GLY A 148 35.95 3.42 9.18
N GLY A 149 35.23 3.62 10.29
CA GLY A 149 34.20 2.70 10.77
C GLY A 149 32.85 2.76 10.03
N GLY A 150 32.75 3.50 8.92
CA GLY A 150 31.53 3.62 8.11
C GLY A 150 30.48 4.63 8.62
N TRP A 151 30.84 5.48 9.58
CA TRP A 151 29.95 6.54 10.07
C TRP A 151 30.00 7.76 9.16
N LYS A 152 28.87 8.45 9.00
CA LYS A 152 28.84 9.78 8.38
C LYS A 152 29.22 10.82 9.42
N VAL A 153 30.36 11.47 9.24
CA VAL A 153 30.96 12.39 10.21
C VAL A 153 30.89 13.83 9.72
N ARG A 154 30.58 14.76 10.64
CA ARG A 154 30.58 16.20 10.46
C ARG A 154 31.36 16.85 11.59
N LEU A 155 32.27 17.75 11.23
CA LEU A 155 33.09 18.53 12.16
C LEU A 155 32.58 19.96 12.13
N GLN A 156 32.31 20.54 13.30
CA GLN A 156 31.85 21.91 13.44
C GLN A 156 32.70 22.64 14.46
N GLN A 157 33.28 23.76 14.06
CA GLN A 157 34.00 24.66 14.96
C GLN A 157 32.99 25.50 15.75
N ARG A 158 33.28 25.75 17.03
CA ARG A 158 32.39 26.44 17.96
C ARG A 158 33.16 27.34 18.93
N ASP A 159 32.46 28.35 19.41
CA ASP A 159 32.95 29.22 20.48
C ASP A 159 32.87 28.50 21.82
N THR A 160 33.87 28.69 22.67
CA THR A 160 33.89 28.19 24.04
C THR A 160 34.23 29.31 25.01
N ALA A 161 34.20 29.02 26.32
CA ALA A 161 34.68 29.95 27.34
C ALA A 161 36.16 30.38 27.15
N ALA A 162 36.95 29.61 26.38
CA ALA A 162 38.34 29.93 26.04
C ALA A 162 38.51 30.91 24.86
N GLY A 163 37.42 31.27 24.17
CA GLY A 163 37.42 32.22 23.05
C GLY A 163 36.62 31.75 21.83
N PRO A 164 36.35 32.64 20.86
CA PRO A 164 35.63 32.28 19.65
C PRO A 164 36.42 31.27 18.80
N GLY A 165 35.75 30.26 18.26
CA GLY A 165 36.32 29.21 17.41
C GLY A 165 37.27 28.21 18.09
N THR A 166 37.38 28.21 19.42
CA THR A 166 38.36 27.38 20.14
C THR A 166 37.92 25.92 20.36
N GLY A 167 36.61 25.64 20.26
CA GLY A 167 36.03 24.32 20.46
C GLY A 167 35.64 23.63 19.16
N TRP A 168 35.55 22.29 19.22
CA TRP A 168 35.12 21.47 18.10
C TRP A 168 34.04 20.49 18.54
N MET A 169 33.01 20.32 17.71
CA MET A 169 32.00 19.29 17.83
C MET A 169 32.17 18.27 16.71
N VAL A 170 32.31 17.01 17.09
CA VAL A 170 32.28 15.88 16.16
C VAL A 170 30.90 15.22 16.25
N ALA A 171 30.12 15.30 15.19
CA ALA A 171 28.84 14.60 15.07
C ALA A 171 28.98 13.45 14.08
N ALA A 172 28.66 12.22 14.52
CA ALA A 172 28.69 11.04 13.67
C ALA A 172 27.36 10.30 13.69
N LYS A 173 26.92 9.80 12.53
CA LYS A 173 25.68 9.04 12.38
C LYS A 173 25.89 7.79 11.53
N ALA A 174 25.35 6.66 12.02
CA ALA A 174 25.24 5.41 11.28
C ALA A 174 23.77 4.91 11.33
N GLY A 175 23.41 4.00 10.42
CA GLY A 175 22.13 3.26 10.51
C GLY A 175 20.86 4.03 10.10
N ALA A 176 20.90 4.77 8.99
CA ALA A 176 19.73 5.50 8.46
C ALA A 176 18.75 4.62 7.64
N ALA A 177 19.19 3.47 7.15
CA ALA A 177 18.44 2.65 6.18
C ALA A 177 17.17 2.01 6.76
N ASN A 178 17.16 1.66 8.05
CA ASN A 178 16.00 1.05 8.71
C ASN A 178 14.73 1.94 8.65
N LYS A 179 14.89 3.26 8.65
CA LYS A 179 13.78 4.23 8.55
C LYS A 179 13.13 4.23 7.17
N ILE A 180 13.88 3.90 6.12
CA ILE A 180 13.35 3.77 4.75
C ILE A 180 12.46 2.53 4.64
N GLY A 181 12.82 1.44 5.33
CA GLY A 181 12.03 0.20 5.35
C GLY A 181 10.58 0.41 5.78
N TYR A 182 10.34 1.27 6.77
CA TYR A 182 8.99 1.63 7.18
C TYR A 182 8.17 2.25 6.03
N ILE A 183 8.74 3.24 5.33
CA ILE A 183 8.07 3.94 4.22
C ILE A 183 7.84 2.96 3.07
N ALA A 184 8.85 2.15 2.73
CA ALA A 184 8.78 1.18 1.65
C ALA A 184 7.68 0.14 1.90
N ALA A 185 7.62 -0.46 3.10
CA ALA A 185 6.64 -1.47 3.44
C ALA A 185 5.20 -0.94 3.35
N HIS A 186 4.92 0.23 3.92
CA HIS A 186 3.58 0.80 3.87
C HIS A 186 3.20 1.24 2.46
N SER A 187 4.14 1.82 1.71
CA SER A 187 3.90 2.24 0.33
C SER A 187 3.63 1.04 -0.58
N ALA A 188 4.32 -0.08 -0.35
CA ALA A 188 4.09 -1.32 -1.09
C ALA A 188 2.68 -1.86 -0.85
N ILE A 189 2.20 -1.87 0.40
CA ILE A 189 0.82 -2.29 0.72
C ILE A 189 -0.18 -1.39 -0.03
N VAL A 190 -0.04 -0.07 0.07
CA VAL A 190 -0.93 0.87 -0.63
C VAL A 190 -0.91 0.63 -2.14
N LEU A 191 0.27 0.49 -2.74
CA LEU A 191 0.44 0.27 -4.17
C LEU A 191 -0.18 -1.05 -4.63
N VAL A 192 0.04 -2.15 -3.90
CA VAL A 192 -0.54 -3.46 -4.21
C VAL A 192 -2.06 -3.43 -4.08
N CYS A 193 -2.61 -2.82 -3.03
CA CYS A 193 -4.05 -2.69 -2.85
C CYS A 193 -4.69 -1.83 -3.94
N LEU A 194 -4.07 -0.71 -4.31
CA LEU A 194 -4.55 0.13 -5.42
C LEU A 194 -4.46 -0.61 -6.75
N GLY A 195 -3.37 -1.34 -7.00
CA GLY A 195 -3.22 -2.20 -8.17
C GLY A 195 -4.32 -3.26 -8.25
N GLY A 196 -4.61 -3.96 -7.15
CA GLY A 196 -5.69 -4.95 -7.08
C GLY A 196 -7.09 -4.34 -7.27
N LEU A 197 -7.32 -3.11 -6.79
CA LEU A 197 -8.57 -2.39 -7.04
C LEU A 197 -8.75 -2.00 -8.51
N LEU A 198 -7.66 -1.62 -9.18
CA LEU A 198 -7.66 -1.30 -10.60
C LEU A 198 -7.81 -2.56 -11.46
N ASP A 199 -7.09 -3.65 -11.15
CA ASP A 199 -7.18 -4.93 -11.87
C ASP A 199 -8.53 -5.66 -11.64
N GLY A 200 -9.20 -5.34 -10.53
CA GLY A 200 -10.47 -5.96 -10.15
C GLY A 200 -11.67 -5.52 -11.00
N ASP A 201 -12.82 -6.11 -10.69
CA ASP A 201 -14.10 -5.81 -11.34
C ASP A 201 -14.66 -4.40 -11.03
N LEU A 202 -13.96 -3.62 -10.20
CA LEU A 202 -14.43 -2.31 -9.74
C LEU A 202 -14.59 -1.30 -10.89
N ILE A 203 -13.62 -1.26 -11.83
CA ILE A 203 -13.70 -0.35 -12.99
C ILE A 203 -14.83 -0.77 -13.91
N VAL A 204 -14.99 -2.08 -14.15
CA VAL A 204 -16.09 -2.62 -14.95
C VAL A 204 -17.45 -2.30 -14.31
N ARG A 205 -17.62 -2.52 -13.00
CA ARG A 205 -18.84 -2.16 -12.26
C ARG A 205 -19.12 -0.66 -12.28
N ALA A 206 -18.09 0.17 -12.11
CA ALA A 206 -18.24 1.61 -12.21
C ALA A 206 -18.71 2.02 -13.61
N GLN A 207 -18.17 1.41 -14.67
CA GLN A 207 -18.62 1.61 -16.05
C GLN A 207 -20.04 1.10 -16.29
N MET A 208 -20.42 -0.03 -15.70
CA MET A 208 -21.80 -0.53 -15.77
C MET A 208 -22.77 0.44 -15.11
N TRP A 209 -22.42 0.95 -13.93
CA TRP A 209 -23.26 1.87 -13.17
C TRP A 209 -23.38 3.25 -13.84
N ILE A 210 -22.25 3.83 -14.28
CA ILE A 210 -22.22 5.16 -14.92
C ILE A 210 -22.72 5.10 -16.37
N GLY A 211 -22.39 4.04 -17.10
CA GLY A 211 -22.66 3.86 -18.52
C GLY A 211 -23.93 3.06 -18.84
N GLY A 212 -24.71 2.66 -17.84
CA GLY A 212 -25.96 1.90 -18.00
C GLY A 212 -25.77 0.53 -18.67
N LYS A 213 -24.59 -0.09 -18.52
CA LYS A 213 -24.30 -1.40 -19.12
C LYS A 213 -24.84 -2.51 -18.24
N THR A 214 -25.38 -3.56 -18.86
CA THR A 214 -25.93 -4.71 -18.14
C THR A 214 -25.27 -6.01 -18.62
N PRO A 215 -25.10 -7.03 -17.76
CA PRO A 215 -24.62 -8.33 -18.22
C PRO A 215 -25.63 -8.97 -19.17
N PHE A 216 -25.14 -9.66 -20.19
CA PHE A 216 -25.95 -10.49 -21.06
C PHE A 216 -26.20 -11.84 -20.37
N ALA A 217 -27.48 -12.17 -20.14
CA ALA A 217 -27.90 -13.42 -19.48
C ALA A 217 -28.30 -14.54 -20.46
N GLY A 218 -28.25 -14.29 -21.78
CA GLY A 218 -28.74 -15.21 -22.81
C GLY A 218 -27.66 -16.13 -23.41
N GLY A 219 -28.09 -17.20 -24.07
CA GLY A 219 -27.27 -17.97 -25.02
C GLY A 219 -27.55 -17.50 -26.44
N GLY A 220 -26.53 -17.00 -27.15
CA GLY A 220 -26.66 -16.46 -28.51
C GLY A 220 -25.30 -16.19 -29.16
N LEU A 221 -25.29 -15.85 -30.44
CA LEU A 221 -24.07 -15.52 -31.17
C LEU A 221 -23.50 -14.19 -30.66
N ILE A 222 -22.17 -14.08 -30.56
CA ILE A 222 -21.47 -12.84 -30.12
C ILE A 222 -21.86 -11.65 -31.00
N SER A 223 -22.16 -11.87 -32.28
CA SER A 223 -22.63 -10.84 -33.23
C SER A 223 -23.96 -10.20 -32.85
N ASP A 224 -24.81 -10.92 -32.11
CA ASP A 224 -26.20 -10.52 -31.83
C ASP A 224 -26.32 -9.82 -30.46
N VAL A 225 -25.21 -9.71 -29.74
CA VAL A 225 -25.16 -9.07 -28.42
C VAL A 225 -25.21 -7.55 -28.58
N ARG A 226 -26.29 -6.97 -28.08
CA ARG A 226 -26.58 -5.52 -28.12
C ARG A 226 -25.45 -4.68 -27.50
N PRO A 227 -25.27 -3.42 -27.95
CA PRO A 227 -24.25 -2.50 -27.41
C PRO A 227 -24.33 -2.25 -25.90
N GLU A 228 -25.49 -2.46 -25.29
CA GLU A 228 -25.73 -2.35 -23.84
C GLU A 228 -24.94 -3.38 -23.01
N HIS A 229 -24.55 -4.51 -23.63
CA HIS A 229 -23.76 -5.58 -23.00
C HIS A 229 -22.29 -5.55 -23.41
N ARG A 230 -21.88 -4.54 -24.18
CA ARG A 230 -20.51 -4.34 -24.69
C ARG A 230 -19.81 -3.18 -23.98
N LEU A 231 -18.63 -3.44 -23.44
CA LEU A 231 -17.72 -2.42 -22.91
C LEU A 231 -17.01 -1.70 -24.05
N SER A 232 -16.69 -0.43 -23.84
CA SER A 232 -15.95 0.37 -24.81
C SER A 232 -14.49 -0.08 -24.91
N GLU A 233 -13.89 0.07 -26.09
CA GLU A 233 -12.44 -0.09 -26.31
C GLU A 233 -11.61 0.87 -25.44
N ARG A 234 -12.20 2.00 -25.00
CA ARG A 234 -11.56 2.96 -24.08
C ARG A 234 -11.70 2.53 -22.63
N ASN A 235 -11.23 1.33 -22.32
CA ASN A 235 -11.21 0.79 -20.97
C ASN A 235 -9.76 0.76 -20.45
N PRO A 236 -9.42 1.42 -19.33
CA PRO A 236 -8.06 1.37 -18.77
C PRO A 236 -7.67 -0.02 -18.27
N THR A 237 -8.65 -0.93 -18.12
CA THR A 237 -8.46 -2.30 -17.63
C THR A 237 -9.00 -3.29 -18.66
N PHE A 238 -8.12 -3.96 -19.39
CA PHE A 238 -8.51 -5.03 -20.30
C PHE A 238 -8.44 -6.37 -19.56
N ARG A 239 -9.58 -7.07 -19.47
CA ARG A 239 -9.66 -8.42 -18.91
C ARG A 239 -10.68 -9.23 -19.69
N GLY A 240 -10.47 -10.52 -19.82
CA GLY A 240 -11.45 -11.43 -20.40
C GLY A 240 -10.79 -12.64 -21.05
N ASN A 241 -11.61 -13.63 -21.38
CA ASN A 241 -11.19 -14.79 -22.14
C ASN A 241 -11.52 -14.56 -23.61
N LEU A 242 -10.57 -14.88 -24.49
CA LEU A 242 -10.77 -14.81 -25.93
C LEU A 242 -10.87 -16.24 -26.47
N VAL A 243 -11.93 -16.52 -27.22
CA VAL A 243 -12.04 -17.79 -27.96
C VAL A 243 -11.52 -17.55 -29.37
N VAL A 244 -10.46 -18.27 -29.75
CA VAL A 244 -9.83 -18.22 -31.07
C VAL A 244 -9.70 -19.64 -31.60
N SER A 245 -10.21 -19.90 -32.79
CA SER A 245 -10.06 -21.18 -33.47
C SER A 245 -8.82 -21.15 -34.37
N GLU A 246 -8.25 -22.31 -34.68
CA GLU A 246 -7.11 -22.39 -35.59
C GLU A 246 -7.48 -21.83 -36.97
N GLY A 247 -6.62 -20.98 -37.52
CA GLY A 247 -6.83 -20.26 -38.77
C GLY A 247 -7.81 -19.09 -38.68
N THR A 248 -8.31 -18.75 -37.48
CA THR A 248 -9.21 -17.60 -37.28
C THR A 248 -8.60 -16.51 -36.41
N GLN A 249 -9.21 -15.33 -36.47
CA GLN A 249 -8.84 -14.16 -35.70
C GLN A 249 -10.04 -13.72 -34.84
N SER A 250 -9.77 -13.28 -33.61
CA SER A 250 -10.78 -12.73 -32.71
C SER A 250 -10.29 -11.45 -32.05
N SER A 251 -11.20 -10.50 -31.84
CA SER A 251 -10.95 -9.20 -31.20
C SER A 251 -11.98 -8.87 -30.11
N THR A 252 -12.83 -9.82 -29.71
CA THR A 252 -13.85 -9.59 -28.68
C THR A 252 -13.62 -10.55 -27.51
N ALA A 253 -13.20 -9.98 -26.38
CA ALA A 253 -13.01 -10.71 -25.13
C ALA A 253 -14.33 -10.91 -24.38
N ILE A 254 -14.45 -12.03 -23.69
CA ILE A 254 -15.59 -12.46 -22.90
C ILE A 254 -15.25 -12.29 -21.42
N LEU A 255 -16.02 -11.47 -20.70
CA LEU A 255 -15.90 -11.26 -19.26
C LEU A 255 -17.05 -11.96 -18.55
N SER A 256 -16.73 -12.99 -17.77
CA SER A 256 -17.70 -13.68 -16.93
C SER A 256 -17.95 -12.89 -15.65
N GLN A 257 -19.22 -12.55 -15.41
CA GLN A 257 -19.70 -11.94 -14.18
C GLN A 257 -20.56 -12.94 -13.39
N SER A 258 -20.87 -12.62 -12.12
CA SER A 258 -21.76 -13.44 -11.28
C SER A 258 -23.15 -13.69 -11.87
N ASP A 259 -23.60 -12.76 -12.70
CA ASP A 259 -24.97 -12.56 -13.14
C ASP A 259 -25.10 -12.56 -14.67
N GLY A 260 -24.02 -12.87 -15.39
CA GLY A 260 -24.02 -13.01 -16.85
C GLY A 260 -22.65 -12.78 -17.46
N VAL A 261 -22.64 -12.37 -18.74
CA VAL A 261 -21.42 -12.14 -19.51
C VAL A 261 -21.41 -10.71 -20.05
N LEU A 262 -20.26 -10.05 -19.99
CA LEU A 262 -20.00 -8.82 -20.74
C LEU A 262 -19.02 -9.10 -21.86
N LEU A 263 -19.20 -8.40 -22.98
CA LEU A 263 -18.25 -8.43 -24.08
C LEU A 263 -17.37 -7.18 -24.03
N GLN A 264 -16.10 -7.33 -24.34
CA GLN A 264 -15.17 -6.22 -24.47
C GLN A 264 -14.45 -6.31 -25.81
N ASP A 265 -14.71 -5.33 -26.67
CA ASP A 265 -13.99 -5.20 -27.93
C ASP A 265 -12.56 -4.68 -27.64
N LEU A 266 -11.58 -5.32 -28.29
CA LEU A 266 -10.16 -5.05 -28.10
C LEU A 266 -9.64 -4.16 -29.24
N PRO A 267 -8.71 -3.23 -28.96
CA PRO A 267 -8.11 -2.37 -29.98
C PRO A 267 -7.09 -3.11 -30.87
N PHE A 268 -6.99 -4.43 -30.70
CA PHE A 268 -6.14 -5.33 -31.47
C PHE A 268 -6.85 -6.68 -31.62
N SER A 269 -6.35 -7.50 -32.52
CA SER A 269 -6.90 -8.81 -32.83
C SER A 269 -5.84 -9.90 -32.62
N VAL A 270 -6.26 -11.06 -32.16
CA VAL A 270 -5.39 -12.22 -31.92
C VAL A 270 -5.76 -13.32 -32.91
N GLU A 271 -4.76 -13.83 -33.62
CA GLU A 271 -4.89 -14.92 -34.59
C GLU A 271 -4.20 -16.17 -34.07
N LEU A 272 -4.88 -17.32 -34.13
CA LEU A 272 -4.29 -18.61 -33.80
C LEU A 272 -3.88 -19.33 -35.08
N LYS A 273 -2.58 -19.31 -35.40
CA LYS A 273 -2.08 -19.93 -36.64
C LYS A 273 -2.09 -21.45 -36.62
N LYS A 274 -1.75 -22.04 -35.47
CA LYS A 274 -1.65 -23.48 -35.25
C LYS A 274 -1.61 -23.77 -33.74
N PHE A 275 -2.18 -24.89 -33.29
CA PHE A 275 -2.05 -25.41 -31.92
C PHE A 275 -0.69 -26.08 -31.66
#